data_AF-A0A8H4EIM6-F1
#
_entry.id   AF-A0A8H4EIM6-F1
#
_cell.length_a   1.000
_cell.length_b   1.000
_cell.length_c   1.000
_cell.angle_alpha   90.00
_cell.angle_beta   90.00
_cell.angle_gamma   90.00
#
_symmetry.space_group_name_H-M   'P 1'
#
loop_
_entity.id
_entity.type
_entity.pdbx_description
1 polymer ?
#
loop_
_entity_poly.entity_id
_entity_poly.type
_entity_poly.pdbx_seq_one_letter_code
_entity_poly.pdbx_strand_id
1 'polypeptide(L)'
;MDSSNYRYQLEVVQEPIRARMCGFGDKDRRPIDPPPVIRLLVFTEDGTPVPESSVDHSTMIVLAGLWSEDCKEERNLVINPSSIPAQPSCSSSSIMSLNAPLCTRNLMGHCTSSAYMLNDHMNKLGIFFIFQDLSVRTEGTFTLKFSFCDVEETLYQSQNGFTNARGIVAAEVYSSTFRAYSAKKFPGMTESTLLSKAFAKQGIKIPIRKEARYRRVNDDLPDQTSESTNPSSVANTAPDNVPEDVKSDDYEDDILEKQELSEDDVVVLSDITRENKGKFIAKWRRRSK
;
A
#
# COMPACT_ATOMS: atom_id res chain seq x y z
N MET A 1 27.49 -4.77 -27.89
CA MET A 1 27.36 -5.02 -26.43
C MET A 1 26.21 -5.99 -26.31
N ASP A 2 26.47 -7.13 -25.68
CA ASP A 2 25.52 -8.23 -25.62
C ASP A 2 24.27 -7.75 -24.89
N SER A 3 23.12 -7.77 -25.56
CA SER A 3 21.82 -7.48 -24.95
C SER A 3 21.59 -8.56 -23.89
N SER A 4 22.06 -8.30 -22.68
CA SER A 4 22.05 -9.28 -21.59
C SER A 4 20.60 -9.64 -21.34
N ASN A 5 20.21 -10.82 -21.77
CA ASN A 5 18.82 -11.27 -21.78
C ASN A 5 18.44 -11.67 -20.35
N TYR A 6 18.20 -10.66 -19.50
CA TYR A 6 17.83 -10.87 -18.11
C TYR A 6 16.43 -11.47 -18.04
N ARG A 7 16.26 -12.43 -17.12
CA ARG A 7 14.94 -12.92 -16.74
C ARG A 7 14.48 -12.18 -15.49
N TYR A 8 13.37 -11.48 -15.62
CA TYR A 8 12.76 -10.71 -14.53
C TYR A 8 11.68 -11.50 -13.81
N GLN A 9 11.55 -11.28 -12.51
CA GLN A 9 10.47 -11.81 -11.69
C GLN A 9 10.04 -10.75 -10.68
N LEU A 10 8.74 -10.62 -10.49
CA LEU A 10 8.15 -9.74 -9.49
C LEU A 10 7.65 -10.56 -8.30
N GLU A 11 7.78 -9.98 -7.11
CA GLU A 11 7.25 -10.53 -5.87
C GLU A 11 6.51 -9.43 -5.11
N VAL A 12 5.27 -9.69 -4.70
CA VAL A 12 4.53 -8.78 -3.82
C VAL A 12 4.98 -9.03 -2.39
N VAL A 13 5.80 -8.14 -1.85
CA VAL A 13 6.35 -8.25 -0.48
C VAL A 13 5.50 -7.54 0.57
N GLN A 14 4.59 -6.68 0.14
CA GLN A 14 3.55 -6.11 0.98
C GLN A 14 2.22 -6.09 0.21
N GLU A 15 1.28 -6.87 0.71
CA GLU A 15 -0.03 -7.08 0.10
C GLU A 15 -1.01 -5.95 0.44
N PRO A 16 -1.87 -5.50 -0.49
CA PRO A 16 -3.04 -4.69 -0.14
C PRO A 16 -4.03 -5.52 0.67
N ILE A 17 -4.60 -4.94 1.72
CA ILE A 17 -5.57 -5.65 2.57
C ILE A 17 -6.96 -5.04 2.42
N ARG A 18 -7.04 -3.72 2.39
CA ARG A 18 -8.31 -2.99 2.42
C ARG A 18 -8.21 -1.66 1.68
N ALA A 19 -9.34 -1.17 1.23
CA ALA A 19 -9.48 0.19 0.71
C ALA A 19 -10.82 0.79 1.15
N ARG A 20 -10.91 2.10 1.16
CA ARG A 20 -12.19 2.82 1.19
C ARG A 20 -12.47 3.31 -0.21
N MET A 21 -13.66 3.04 -0.73
CA MET A 21 -14.08 3.60 -2.02
C MET A 21 -14.05 5.14 -1.95
N CYS A 22 -13.48 5.80 -2.96
CA CYS A 22 -13.45 7.26 -3.03
C CYS A 22 -14.67 7.86 -3.78
N GLY A 23 -15.45 7.02 -4.46
CA GLY A 23 -16.59 7.46 -5.26
C GLY A 23 -16.15 8.29 -6.48
N PHE A 24 -17.02 9.22 -6.89
CA PHE A 24 -16.87 9.99 -8.11
C PHE A 24 -16.55 11.48 -7.87
N GLY A 25 -16.33 11.88 -6.62
CA GLY A 25 -15.84 13.21 -6.25
C GLY A 25 -14.38 13.18 -5.81
N ASP A 26 -13.72 14.34 -5.82
CA ASP A 26 -12.27 14.43 -5.56
C ASP A 26 -11.90 14.66 -4.09
N LYS A 27 -12.88 14.74 -3.17
CA LYS A 27 -12.67 15.25 -1.81
C LYS A 27 -12.31 14.19 -0.74
N ASP A 28 -12.71 12.92 -0.91
CA ASP A 28 -12.52 11.87 0.12
C ASP A 28 -11.73 10.68 -0.46
N ARG A 29 -10.52 10.99 -0.94
CA ARG A 29 -9.61 9.98 -1.48
C ARG A 29 -8.75 9.41 -0.37
N ARG A 30 -8.76 8.09 -0.22
CA ARG A 30 -7.87 7.35 0.69
C ARG A 30 -7.07 6.32 -0.08
N PRO A 31 -5.76 6.20 0.17
CA PRO A 31 -4.98 5.17 -0.47
C PRO A 31 -5.40 3.77 -0.01
N ILE A 32 -5.13 2.76 -0.83
CA ILE A 32 -5.19 1.35 -0.48
C ILE A 32 -4.19 1.10 0.66
N ASP A 33 -4.60 0.24 1.59
CA ASP A 33 -3.95 0.05 2.87
C ASP A 33 -3.73 -1.43 3.18
N PRO A 34 -2.51 -1.83 3.58
CA PRO A 34 -1.26 -1.06 3.50
C PRO A 34 -0.86 -0.82 2.02
N PRO A 35 0.08 0.11 1.75
CA PRO A 35 0.46 0.42 0.37
C PRO A 35 1.17 -0.78 -0.28
N PRO A 36 0.78 -1.24 -1.49
CA PRO A 36 1.45 -2.35 -2.13
C PRO A 36 2.94 -2.07 -2.37
N VAL A 37 3.78 -3.06 -2.06
CA VAL A 37 5.22 -3.03 -2.36
C VAL A 37 5.58 -4.27 -3.15
N ILE A 38 6.24 -4.04 -4.28
CA ILE A 38 6.70 -5.08 -5.19
C ILE A 38 8.23 -5.07 -5.18
N ARG A 39 8.83 -6.25 -5.07
CA ARG A 39 10.28 -6.46 -5.20
C ARG A 39 10.60 -7.02 -6.58
N LEU A 40 11.63 -6.49 -7.22
CA LEU A 40 12.19 -7.04 -8.45
C LEU A 40 13.29 -8.05 -8.13
N LEU A 41 13.25 -9.19 -8.80
CA LEU A 41 14.30 -10.18 -8.83
C LEU A 41 14.80 -10.30 -10.26
N VAL A 42 16.11 -10.16 -10.45
CA VAL A 42 16.76 -10.25 -11.74
C VAL A 42 17.62 -11.49 -11.77
N PHE A 43 17.51 -12.27 -12.84
CA PHE A 43 18.27 -13.49 -13.05
C PHE A 43 18.98 -13.43 -14.40
N THR A 44 20.15 -14.04 -14.48
CA THR A 44 20.78 -14.34 -15.77
C THR A 44 19.98 -15.40 -16.52
N GLU A 45 20.30 -15.61 -17.80
CA GLU A 45 19.68 -16.67 -18.61
C GLU A 45 19.85 -18.07 -17.99
N ASP A 46 21.00 -18.30 -17.35
CA ASP A 46 21.30 -19.55 -16.61
C ASP A 46 20.49 -19.70 -15.31
N GLY A 47 19.71 -18.70 -14.93
CA GLY A 47 18.89 -18.69 -13.71
C GLY A 47 19.63 -18.26 -12.46
N THR A 48 20.87 -17.77 -12.57
CA THR A 48 21.65 -17.27 -11.43
C THR A 48 21.11 -15.90 -11.01
N PRO A 49 20.84 -15.65 -9.71
CA PRO A 49 20.40 -14.35 -9.25
C PRO A 49 21.48 -13.29 -9.47
N VAL A 50 21.11 -12.16 -10.04
CA VAL A 50 21.99 -11.01 -10.27
C VAL A 50 21.92 -10.10 -9.04
N PRO A 51 23.07 -9.67 -8.48
CA PRO A 51 23.08 -8.73 -7.37
C PRO A 51 22.37 -7.42 -7.70
N GLU A 52 21.55 -6.92 -6.78
CA GLU A 52 20.69 -5.76 -7.00
C GLU A 52 21.49 -4.47 -7.27
N SER A 53 22.71 -4.37 -6.73
CA SER A 53 23.60 -3.22 -6.94
C SER A 53 24.21 -3.15 -8.34
N SER A 54 24.16 -4.23 -9.11
CA SER A 54 24.75 -4.31 -10.46
C SER A 54 23.74 -4.04 -11.58
N VAL A 55 22.46 -3.88 -11.23
CA VAL A 55 21.36 -3.67 -12.17
C VAL A 55 21.12 -2.16 -12.32
N ASP A 56 21.17 -1.66 -13.56
CA ASP A 56 20.65 -0.32 -13.85
C ASP A 56 19.12 -0.36 -13.75
N HIS A 57 18.58 0.45 -12.86
CA HIS A 57 17.15 0.51 -12.56
C HIS A 57 16.54 1.86 -12.96
N SER A 58 17.30 2.74 -13.61
CA SER A 58 16.86 4.09 -13.98
C SER A 58 15.68 4.12 -14.95
N THR A 59 15.56 3.09 -15.79
CA THR A 59 14.54 2.92 -16.84
C THR A 59 13.46 1.90 -16.46
N MET A 60 13.47 1.40 -15.23
CA MET A 60 12.57 0.35 -14.77
C MET A 60 11.28 0.92 -14.19
N ILE A 61 10.14 0.46 -14.72
CA ILE A 61 8.81 0.90 -14.28
C ILE A 61 7.87 -0.28 -14.03
N VAL A 62 6.95 -0.11 -13.09
CA VAL A 62 5.83 -1.02 -12.87
C VAL A 62 4.51 -0.27 -13.00
N LEU A 63 3.58 -0.86 -13.73
CA LEU A 63 2.21 -0.39 -13.91
C LEU A 63 1.26 -1.22 -13.05
N ALA A 64 0.39 -0.55 -12.30
CA ALA A 64 -0.69 -1.16 -11.55
C ALA A 64 -2.02 -1.08 -12.35
N GLY A 65 -2.67 -2.23 -12.50
CA GLY A 65 -4.02 -2.37 -13.06
C GLY A 65 -4.96 -3.00 -12.05
N LEU A 66 -6.25 -2.66 -12.11
CA LEU A 66 -7.28 -3.23 -11.25
C LEU A 66 -8.02 -4.36 -11.98
N TRP A 67 -8.11 -5.51 -11.32
CA TRP A 67 -8.70 -6.75 -11.85
C TRP A 67 -9.79 -7.28 -10.92
N SER A 68 -10.63 -8.15 -11.46
CA SER A 68 -11.58 -8.93 -10.67
C SER A 68 -10.87 -9.84 -9.66
N GLU A 69 -11.58 -10.25 -8.61
CA GLU A 69 -11.10 -11.18 -7.58
C GLU A 69 -10.49 -12.46 -8.16
N ASP A 70 -11.06 -12.98 -9.26
CA ASP A 70 -10.60 -14.17 -9.96
C ASP A 70 -9.41 -13.94 -10.91
N CYS A 71 -8.88 -12.71 -11.02
CA CYS A 71 -7.81 -12.33 -11.94
C CYS A 71 -8.13 -12.56 -13.43
N LYS A 72 -9.42 -12.55 -13.82
CA LYS A 72 -9.85 -12.84 -15.20
C LYS A 72 -10.25 -11.62 -16.01
N GLU A 73 -10.83 -10.62 -15.34
CA GLU A 73 -11.40 -9.44 -16.00
C GLU A 73 -10.73 -8.18 -15.49
N GLU A 74 -10.36 -7.29 -16.41
CA GLU A 74 -9.95 -5.94 -16.04
C GLU A 74 -11.15 -5.14 -15.53
N ARG A 75 -10.98 -4.50 -14.38
CA ARG A 75 -11.97 -3.63 -13.73
C ARG A 75 -11.49 -2.18 -13.66
N ASN A 76 -10.66 -1.79 -14.63
CA ASN A 76 -10.08 -0.45 -14.74
C ASN A 76 -11.12 0.64 -15.08
N LEU A 77 -12.31 0.28 -15.58
CA LEU A 77 -13.32 1.22 -16.06
C LEU A 77 -14.65 1.04 -15.33
N VAL A 78 -15.29 2.14 -14.94
CA VAL A 78 -16.59 2.19 -14.28
C VAL A 78 -17.43 3.34 -14.83
N ILE A 79 -18.74 3.17 -14.83
CA ILE A 79 -19.69 4.21 -15.24
C ILE A 79 -19.94 5.15 -14.06
N ASN A 80 -19.85 6.46 -14.29
CA ASN A 80 -20.26 7.45 -13.30
C ASN A 80 -21.80 7.44 -13.19
N PRO A 81 -22.39 7.06 -12.05
CA PRO A 81 -23.84 6.98 -11.90
C PRO A 81 -24.54 8.33 -12.12
N SER A 82 -23.89 9.45 -11.80
CA SER A 82 -24.43 10.80 -12.04
C SER A 82 -24.56 11.15 -13.53
N SER A 83 -23.93 10.37 -14.42
CA SER A 83 -24.01 10.54 -15.87
C SER A 83 -25.05 9.65 -16.55
N ILE A 84 -25.70 8.75 -15.81
CA ILE A 84 -26.71 7.85 -16.36
C ILE A 84 -28.01 8.65 -16.54
N PRO A 85 -28.60 8.69 -17.76
CA PRO A 85 -29.88 9.36 -17.98
C PRO A 85 -30.97 8.78 -17.08
N ALA A 86 -31.64 9.63 -16.30
CA ALA A 86 -32.78 9.20 -15.50
C ALA A 86 -33.89 8.69 -16.42
N GLN A 87 -34.37 7.47 -16.19
CA GLN A 87 -35.57 6.94 -16.86
C GLN A 87 -36.77 7.79 -16.40
N PRO A 88 -37.61 8.32 -17.32
CA PRO A 88 -38.78 9.11 -16.92
C PRO A 88 -39.83 8.19 -16.29
N SER A 89 -40.15 8.42 -15.00
CA SER A 89 -41.21 7.69 -14.29
C SER A 89 -42.59 8.36 -14.37
N CYS A 90 -42.81 9.34 -15.24
CA CYS A 90 -44.15 9.90 -15.45
C CYS A 90 -44.32 10.60 -16.79
N SER A 91 -45.56 10.50 -17.29
CA SER A 91 -46.08 11.01 -18.56
C SER A 91 -46.17 12.54 -18.58
N SER A 92 -45.10 13.20 -19.04
CA SER A 92 -45.16 14.47 -19.76
C SER A 92 -43.77 14.76 -20.35
N SER A 93 -43.74 15.00 -21.67
CA SER A 93 -42.63 15.49 -22.50
C SER A 93 -41.30 15.74 -21.77
N SER A 94 -40.44 14.72 -21.68
CA SER A 94 -39.10 14.83 -21.12
C SER A 94 -38.07 14.81 -22.25
N ILE A 95 -37.21 15.84 -22.32
CA ILE A 95 -36.08 15.89 -23.23
C ILE A 95 -35.15 14.71 -22.89
N MET A 96 -34.97 13.78 -23.82
CA MET A 96 -34.01 12.69 -23.67
C MET A 96 -32.60 13.30 -23.63
N SER A 97 -31.85 13.05 -22.55
CA SER A 97 -30.42 13.37 -22.55
C SER A 97 -29.73 12.43 -23.53
N LEU A 98 -29.22 12.97 -24.64
CA LEU A 98 -28.46 12.25 -25.67
C LEU A 98 -27.03 11.89 -25.23
N ASN A 99 -26.65 12.23 -23.99
CA ASN A 99 -25.29 12.04 -23.52
C ASN A 99 -25.08 10.59 -23.10
N ALA A 100 -24.13 9.93 -23.76
CA ALA A 100 -23.69 8.59 -23.37
C ALA A 100 -23.16 8.60 -21.93
N PRO A 101 -23.38 7.51 -21.16
CA PRO A 101 -22.85 7.41 -19.80
C PRO A 101 -21.33 7.58 -19.80
N LEU A 102 -20.83 8.43 -18.93
CA LEU A 102 -19.41 8.74 -18.81
C LEU A 102 -18.69 7.58 -18.14
N CYS A 103 -17.82 6.93 -18.91
CA CYS A 103 -16.91 5.91 -18.42
C CYS A 103 -15.64 6.57 -17.89
N THR A 104 -15.24 6.22 -16.67
CA THR A 104 -14.05 6.77 -16.01
C THR A 104 -13.20 5.66 -15.41
N ARG A 105 -11.93 5.97 -15.13
CA ARG A 105 -11.00 5.00 -14.54
C ARG A 105 -11.38 4.72 -13.07
N ASN A 106 -11.47 3.43 -12.72
CA ASN A 106 -11.79 2.99 -11.36
C ASN A 106 -10.57 3.06 -10.42
N LEU A 107 -9.41 2.60 -10.90
CA LEU A 107 -8.15 2.76 -10.18
C LEU A 107 -7.65 4.20 -10.34
N MET A 108 -7.36 4.83 -9.22
CA MET A 108 -7.08 6.26 -9.12
C MET A 108 -5.73 6.51 -8.45
N GLY A 109 -5.09 7.62 -8.80
CA GLY A 109 -3.79 8.01 -8.27
C GLY A 109 -2.61 7.62 -9.14
N HIS A 110 -1.45 7.47 -8.50
CA HIS A 110 -0.21 7.07 -9.14
C HIS A 110 -0.23 5.56 -9.47
N CYS A 111 -0.75 5.22 -10.64
CA CYS A 111 -0.80 3.84 -11.15
C CYS A 111 0.54 3.36 -11.73
N THR A 112 1.57 4.20 -11.71
CA THR A 112 2.92 3.86 -12.18
C THR A 112 3.90 4.13 -11.06
N SER A 113 4.84 3.22 -10.86
CA SER A 113 5.93 3.37 -9.89
C SER A 113 7.28 3.14 -10.57
N SER A 114 8.25 4.00 -10.29
CA SER A 114 9.65 3.82 -10.68
C SER A 114 10.36 2.91 -9.69
N ALA A 115 11.47 2.32 -10.11
CA ALA A 115 12.29 1.50 -9.23
C ALA A 115 13.01 2.35 -8.17
N TYR A 116 13.04 1.85 -6.94
CA TYR A 116 13.80 2.40 -5.82
C TYR A 116 14.73 1.33 -5.26
N MET A 117 16.02 1.63 -5.21
CA MET A 117 16.99 0.78 -4.51
C MET A 117 17.01 1.17 -3.02
N LEU A 118 16.45 0.31 -2.17
CA LEU A 118 16.25 0.57 -0.73
C LEU A 118 16.64 -0.66 0.10
N ASN A 119 16.85 -0.46 1.39
CA ASN A 119 16.93 -1.55 2.36
C ASN A 119 15.54 -1.85 2.94
N ASP A 120 15.18 -3.11 3.08
CA ASP A 120 13.95 -3.48 3.77
C ASP A 120 14.05 -3.31 5.30
N HIS A 121 13.01 -3.72 6.03
CA HIS A 121 12.98 -3.67 7.49
C HIS A 121 14.00 -4.60 8.18
N MET A 122 14.58 -5.56 7.44
CA MET A 122 15.63 -6.48 7.89
C MET A 122 17.02 -6.06 7.36
N ASN A 123 17.16 -4.82 6.88
CA ASN A 123 18.38 -4.27 6.29
C ASN A 123 18.89 -5.04 5.05
N LYS A 124 18.00 -5.71 4.32
CA LYS A 124 18.33 -6.34 3.05
C LYS A 124 18.09 -5.38 1.90
N LEU A 125 19.14 -5.12 1.12
CA LEU A 125 19.07 -4.31 -0.09
C LEU A 125 18.15 -4.99 -1.12
N GLY A 126 17.34 -4.19 -1.81
CA GLY A 126 16.47 -4.65 -2.87
C GLY A 126 16.04 -3.53 -3.80
N ILE A 127 15.56 -3.93 -4.99
CA ILE A 127 14.88 -3.03 -5.94
C ILE A 127 13.38 -3.15 -5.69
N PHE A 128 12.77 -2.04 -5.29
CA PHE A 128 11.37 -1.98 -4.88
C PHE A 128 10.56 -0.99 -5.71
N PHE A 129 9.31 -1.34 -5.98
CA PHE A 129 8.28 -0.46 -6.53
C PHE A 129 7.21 -0.27 -5.47
N ILE A 130 6.92 0.99 -5.14
CA ILE A 130 6.05 1.35 -4.03
C ILE A 130 4.83 2.08 -4.57
N PHE A 131 3.65 1.64 -4.15
CA PHE A 131 2.36 2.18 -4.57
C PHE A 131 1.62 2.81 -3.38
N GLN A 132 2.19 3.90 -2.84
CA GLN A 132 1.64 4.61 -1.69
C GLN A 132 0.40 5.47 -1.98
N ASP A 133 0.06 5.65 -3.26
CA ASP A 133 -1.01 6.52 -3.70
C ASP A 133 -1.91 5.84 -4.74
N LEU A 134 -2.48 4.68 -4.39
CA LEU A 134 -3.53 4.01 -5.17
C LEU A 134 -4.86 4.11 -4.46
N SER A 135 -5.96 4.39 -5.16
CA SER A 135 -7.32 4.40 -4.60
C SER A 135 -8.30 3.75 -5.57
N VAL A 136 -9.47 3.31 -5.09
CA VAL A 136 -10.51 2.69 -5.92
C VAL A 136 -11.80 3.50 -5.80
N ARG A 137 -12.49 3.76 -6.92
CA ARG A 137 -13.73 4.55 -6.92
C ARG A 137 -14.92 3.78 -6.38
N THR A 138 -15.05 2.51 -6.73
CA THR A 138 -16.21 1.69 -6.37
C THR A 138 -15.94 0.75 -5.21
N GLU A 139 -16.99 0.37 -4.48
CA GLU A 139 -16.90 -0.77 -3.56
C GLU A 139 -16.84 -2.10 -4.32
N GLY A 140 -16.25 -3.12 -3.70
CA GLY A 140 -16.09 -4.44 -4.29
C GLY A 140 -14.88 -5.19 -3.74
N THR A 141 -14.67 -6.41 -4.24
CA THR A 141 -13.44 -7.19 -4.03
C THR A 141 -12.64 -7.20 -5.33
N PHE A 142 -11.36 -6.90 -5.23
CA PHE A 142 -10.49 -6.71 -6.38
C PHE A 142 -9.11 -7.32 -6.14
N THR A 143 -8.38 -7.47 -7.22
CA THR A 143 -6.97 -7.82 -7.22
C THR A 143 -6.18 -6.78 -8.00
N LEU A 144 -4.95 -6.47 -7.60
CA LEU A 144 -4.05 -5.63 -8.38
C LEU A 144 -3.15 -6.50 -9.26
N LYS A 145 -3.01 -6.12 -10.53
CA LYS A 145 -2.00 -6.67 -11.43
C LYS A 145 -0.86 -5.67 -11.56
N PHE A 146 0.36 -6.12 -11.33
CA PHE A 146 1.57 -5.34 -11.51
C PHE A 146 2.30 -5.86 -12.75
N SER A 147 2.48 -4.99 -13.74
CA SER A 147 3.16 -5.30 -14.99
C SER A 147 4.46 -4.50 -15.06
N PHE A 148 5.59 -5.19 -15.10
CA PHE A 148 6.92 -4.62 -15.18
C PHE A 148 7.38 -4.43 -16.62
N CYS A 149 7.94 -3.26 -16.89
CA CYS A 149 8.53 -2.92 -18.17
C CYS A 149 9.89 -2.27 -17.91
N ASP A 150 10.88 -2.68 -18.70
CA ASP A 150 12.12 -1.93 -18.86
C ASP A 150 12.02 -1.10 -20.14
N VAL A 151 12.08 0.23 -20.00
CA VAL A 151 11.92 1.13 -21.14
C VAL A 151 13.26 1.52 -21.78
N GLU A 152 14.40 1.04 -21.29
CA GLU A 152 15.73 1.40 -21.82
C GLU A 152 15.80 1.19 -23.35
N GLU A 153 15.48 -0.03 -23.79
CA GLU A 153 15.51 -0.39 -25.21
C GLU A 153 14.51 0.44 -26.04
N THR A 154 13.34 0.73 -25.47
CA THR A 154 12.32 1.56 -26.13
C THR A 154 12.79 3.00 -26.31
N LEU A 155 13.51 3.54 -25.31
CA LEU A 155 14.08 4.89 -25.36
C LEU A 155 15.17 4.99 -26.43
N TYR A 156 16.06 3.99 -26.52
CA TYR A 156 17.08 3.95 -27.58
C TYR A 156 16.46 3.88 -28.98
N GLN A 157 15.44 3.04 -29.19
CA GLN A 157 14.75 2.95 -30.48
C GLN A 157 14.02 4.26 -30.84
N SER A 158 13.39 4.90 -29.86
CA SER A 158 12.74 6.21 -30.02
C SER A 158 13.72 7.29 -30.44
N GLN A 159 14.91 7.35 -29.82
CA GLN A 159 15.96 8.32 -30.18
C GLN A 159 16.49 8.11 -31.60
N ASN A 160 16.48 6.86 -32.08
CA ASN A 160 16.89 6.50 -33.44
C ASN A 160 15.76 6.67 -34.48
N GLY A 161 14.68 7.38 -34.16
CA GLY A 161 13.62 7.73 -35.11
C GLY A 161 12.53 6.67 -35.30
N PHE A 162 12.52 5.59 -34.50
CA PHE A 162 11.44 4.62 -34.51
C PHE A 162 10.29 5.11 -33.62
N THR A 163 9.30 5.77 -34.24
CA THR A 163 8.13 6.34 -33.55
C THR A 163 7.14 5.30 -32.99
N ASN A 164 7.34 4.01 -33.29
CA ASN A 164 6.46 2.91 -32.89
C ASN A 164 7.18 1.86 -32.01
N ALA A 165 8.25 2.24 -31.30
CA ALA A 165 8.86 1.35 -30.32
C ALA A 165 7.82 0.99 -29.24
N ARG A 166 7.54 -0.30 -29.07
CA ARG A 166 6.58 -0.81 -28.09
C ARG A 166 7.36 -1.44 -26.94
N GLY A 167 7.17 -0.92 -25.73
CA GLY A 167 7.68 -1.57 -24.53
C GLY A 167 7.05 -2.94 -24.36
N ILE A 168 7.88 -3.92 -24.00
CA ILE A 168 7.44 -5.29 -23.72
C ILE A 168 7.26 -5.43 -22.21
N VAL A 169 6.15 -6.05 -21.80
CA VAL A 169 5.96 -6.43 -20.40
C VAL A 169 6.83 -7.64 -20.12
N ALA A 170 7.88 -7.45 -19.31
CA ALA A 170 8.89 -8.46 -19.07
C ALA A 170 8.54 -9.40 -17.89
N ALA A 171 7.72 -8.94 -16.95
CA ALA A 171 7.21 -9.76 -15.86
C ALA A 171 5.86 -9.22 -15.36
N GLU A 172 5.02 -10.10 -14.83
CA GLU A 172 3.73 -9.74 -14.23
C GLU A 172 3.50 -10.50 -12.93
N VAL A 173 2.84 -9.87 -11.97
CA VAL A 173 2.39 -10.52 -10.73
C VAL A 173 1.04 -9.97 -10.30
N TYR A 174 0.21 -10.82 -9.72
CA TYR A 174 -1.05 -10.42 -9.09
C TYR A 174 -0.87 -10.35 -7.58
N SER A 175 -1.50 -9.37 -6.94
CA SER A 175 -1.62 -9.32 -5.49
C SER A 175 -2.58 -10.38 -4.97
N SER A 176 -2.63 -10.54 -3.66
CA SER A 176 -3.78 -11.09 -2.97
C SER A 176 -5.04 -10.22 -3.18
N THR A 177 -6.20 -10.82 -2.96
CA THR A 177 -7.49 -10.14 -3.08
C THR A 177 -7.68 -9.16 -1.91
N PHE A 178 -8.21 -7.98 -2.19
CA PHE A 178 -8.48 -6.97 -1.18
C PHE A 178 -9.89 -6.39 -1.37
N ARG A 179 -10.46 -5.89 -0.27
CA ARG A 179 -11.83 -5.36 -0.27
C ARG A 179 -11.84 -3.83 -0.21
N ALA A 180 -12.50 -3.22 -1.19
CA ALA A 180 -12.89 -1.81 -1.17
C ALA A 180 -14.26 -1.67 -0.49
N TYR A 181 -14.27 -1.07 0.70
CA TYR A 181 -15.47 -0.87 1.50
C TYR A 181 -16.13 0.47 1.18
N SER A 182 -17.46 0.55 1.34
CA SER A 182 -18.17 1.82 1.45
C SER A 182 -17.73 2.61 2.68
N ALA A 183 -17.94 3.93 2.65
CA ALA A 183 -17.57 4.86 3.72
C ALA A 183 -18.06 4.42 5.12
N LYS A 184 -19.25 3.82 5.20
CA LYS A 184 -19.86 3.36 6.47
C LYS A 184 -19.28 2.05 6.99
N LYS A 185 -18.83 1.16 6.09
CA LYS A 185 -18.33 -0.19 6.44
C LYS A 185 -16.81 -0.23 6.55
N PHE A 186 -16.13 0.88 6.26
CA PHE A 186 -14.68 0.92 6.24
C PHE A 186 -14.12 0.80 7.68
N PRO A 187 -13.32 -0.23 7.98
CA PRO A 187 -12.82 -0.50 9.34
C PRO A 187 -11.72 0.47 9.81
N GLY A 188 -11.39 1.49 9.01
CA GLY A 188 -10.25 2.36 9.25
C GLY A 188 -8.96 1.84 8.60
N MET A 189 -7.95 2.71 8.57
CA MET A 189 -6.60 2.39 8.10
C MET A 189 -5.85 1.61 9.20
N THR A 190 -4.97 0.69 8.81
CA THR A 190 -4.06 0.03 9.74
C THR A 190 -2.96 0.98 10.19
N GLU A 191 -2.24 0.57 11.24
CA GLU A 191 -0.95 1.17 11.52
C GLU A 191 0.04 0.91 10.37
N SER A 192 1.08 1.73 10.28
CA SER A 192 2.12 1.53 9.27
C SER A 192 2.92 0.27 9.57
N THR A 193 3.06 -0.60 8.58
CA THR A 193 3.89 -1.81 8.64
C THR A 193 5.36 -1.46 8.91
N LEU A 194 6.13 -2.43 9.42
CA LEU A 194 7.57 -2.26 9.61
C LEU A 194 8.28 -1.90 8.29
N LEU A 195 7.89 -2.54 7.19
CA LEU A 195 8.41 -2.23 5.86
C LEU A 195 8.10 -0.79 5.43
N SER A 196 6.86 -0.33 5.60
CA SER A 196 6.48 1.06 5.29
C SER A 196 7.26 2.07 6.14
N LYS A 197 7.43 1.77 7.44
CA LYS A 197 8.24 2.58 8.37
C LYS A 197 9.71 2.62 7.92
N ALA A 198 10.28 1.50 7.48
CA ALA A 198 11.66 1.41 7.00
C ALA A 198 11.89 2.23 5.71
N PHE A 199 10.97 2.15 4.74
CA PHE A 199 11.06 2.95 3.52
C PHE A 199 10.82 4.43 3.73
N ALA A 200 9.93 4.80 4.66
CA ALA A 200 9.74 6.21 5.02
C ALA A 200 11.00 6.83 5.63
N LYS A 201 11.74 6.08 6.46
CA LYS A 201 13.04 6.51 6.99
C LYS A 201 14.08 6.76 5.89
N GLN A 202 13.96 6.09 4.74
CA GLN A 202 14.85 6.24 3.59
C GLN A 202 14.37 7.30 2.58
N GLY A 203 13.35 8.11 2.94
CA GLY A 203 12.91 9.25 2.15
C GLY A 203 11.68 9.00 1.26
N ILE A 204 11.12 7.79 1.26
CA ILE A 204 9.86 7.53 0.55
C ILE A 204 8.70 8.21 1.28
N LYS A 205 7.90 9.00 0.57
CA LYS A 205 6.81 9.80 1.15
C LYS A 205 5.57 8.96 1.49
N ILE A 206 5.71 8.01 2.43
CA ILE A 206 4.62 7.18 2.95
C ILE A 206 4.07 7.82 4.24
N PRO A 207 2.76 8.11 4.34
CA PRO A 207 2.18 8.62 5.58
C PRO A 207 2.32 7.61 6.72
N ILE A 208 3.07 7.96 7.77
CA ILE A 208 3.29 7.09 8.92
C ILE A 208 2.19 7.28 9.96
N ARG A 209 1.50 6.18 10.28
CA ARG A 209 0.44 6.11 11.30
C ARG A 209 0.98 5.31 12.49
N LYS A 210 0.90 5.91 13.68
CA LYS A 210 1.18 5.22 14.95
C LYS A 210 -0.04 4.38 15.33
N GLU A 211 0.21 3.26 16.00
CA GLU A 211 -0.83 2.41 16.57
C GLU A 211 -1.77 3.27 17.44
N ALA A 212 -3.08 3.16 17.18
CA ALA A 212 -4.06 3.81 18.02
C ALA A 212 -4.03 3.10 19.37
N ARG A 213 -3.36 3.68 20.37
CA ARG A 213 -3.48 3.25 21.77
C ARG A 213 -4.96 3.31 22.11
N TYR A 214 -5.65 2.17 22.09
CA TYR A 214 -6.94 2.05 22.75
C TYR A 214 -6.66 2.42 24.21
N ARG A 215 -7.15 3.60 24.64
CA ARG A 215 -7.23 3.93 26.06
C ARG A 215 -8.04 2.80 26.67
N ARG A 216 -7.40 1.93 27.45
CA ARG A 216 -8.12 1.08 28.39
C ARG A 216 -8.96 2.05 29.21
N VAL A 217 -10.27 1.97 29.04
CA VAL A 217 -11.19 2.53 30.01
C VAL A 217 -10.94 1.69 31.25
N ASN A 218 -10.04 2.17 32.12
CA ASN A 218 -9.85 1.54 33.40
C ASN A 218 -11.17 1.61 34.15
N ASP A 219 -11.56 0.47 34.70
CA ASP A 219 -12.60 0.31 35.70
C ASP A 219 -12.30 1.22 36.91
N ASP A 220 -12.83 2.44 36.92
CA ASP A 220 -12.98 3.21 38.15
C ASP A 220 -14.27 2.76 38.84
N LEU A 221 -14.18 1.67 39.60
CA LEU A 221 -15.10 1.40 40.70
C LEU A 221 -14.85 2.44 41.80
N PRO A 222 -15.85 3.22 42.25
CA PRO A 222 -15.67 4.12 43.36
C PRO A 222 -15.66 3.34 44.68
N ASP A 223 -14.50 3.31 45.34
CA ASP A 223 -14.36 2.88 46.72
C ASP A 223 -15.04 3.90 47.65
N GLN A 224 -16.04 3.45 48.41
CA GLN A 224 -16.73 4.24 49.41
C GLN A 224 -16.16 3.91 50.79
N THR A 225 -15.36 4.83 51.35
CA THR A 225 -15.10 4.88 52.80
C THR A 225 -15.25 6.31 53.35
N SER A 226 -16.38 6.48 54.05
CA SER A 226 -16.68 7.30 55.25
C SER A 226 -15.96 8.62 55.58
N GLU A 227 -16.79 9.68 55.71
CA GLU A 227 -16.91 10.67 56.81
C GLU A 227 -15.65 11.42 57.28
N SER A 228 -15.60 12.77 57.34
CA SER A 228 -16.47 13.62 58.18
C SER A 228 -16.07 15.11 58.08
N THR A 229 -17.08 16.02 58.11
CA THR A 229 -17.15 17.28 58.91
C THR A 229 -16.06 18.36 58.70
N ASN A 230 -16.27 19.65 58.37
CA ASN A 230 -17.33 20.66 58.54
C ASN A 230 -17.04 21.92 57.65
N PRO A 231 -17.91 22.97 57.63
CA PRO A 231 -18.12 23.87 56.48
C PRO A 231 -17.61 25.33 56.65
N SER A 232 -17.99 26.17 55.66
CA SER A 232 -17.99 27.65 55.59
C SER A 232 -16.64 28.32 55.30
N SER A 233 -16.49 29.37 54.48
CA SER A 233 -17.41 30.23 53.74
C SER A 233 -16.61 31.28 52.94
N VAL A 234 -17.29 31.91 51.97
CA VAL A 234 -17.10 33.26 51.41
C VAL A 234 -16.34 33.39 50.07
N ALA A 235 -17.14 33.90 49.12
CA ALA A 235 -16.87 34.38 47.78
C ALA A 235 -15.73 35.41 47.66
N ASN A 236 -15.06 35.46 46.50
CA ASN A 236 -15.26 36.51 45.48
C ASN A 236 -14.09 36.59 44.46
N THR A 237 -14.48 36.70 43.19
CA THR A 237 -13.92 37.64 42.19
C THR A 237 -12.53 37.37 41.58
N ALA A 238 -12.55 36.94 40.31
CA ALA A 238 -11.52 37.18 39.27
C ALA A 238 -11.34 38.71 39.03
N PRO A 239 -10.27 39.27 38.40
CA PRO A 239 -9.62 38.70 37.22
C PRO A 239 -8.11 39.00 37.03
N ASP A 240 -7.58 38.48 35.91
CA ASP A 240 -6.52 39.00 35.05
C ASP A 240 -5.22 39.55 35.67
N ASN A 241 -4.09 38.89 35.39
CA ASN A 241 -3.03 39.47 34.54
C ASN A 241 -1.84 38.50 34.35
N VAL A 242 -1.50 38.29 33.08
CA VAL A 242 -0.18 37.88 32.54
C VAL A 242 0.68 39.17 32.57
N PRO A 243 2.00 39.18 32.85
CA PRO A 243 3.00 38.45 32.04
C PRO A 243 4.29 37.97 32.72
N GLU A 244 5.00 37.13 31.95
CA GLU A 244 6.47 36.96 31.85
C GLU A 244 7.28 36.74 33.14
N ASP A 245 7.98 35.60 33.24
CA ASP A 245 9.43 35.60 33.02
C ASP A 245 10.10 34.21 33.04
N VAL A 246 11.31 34.24 32.49
CA VAL A 246 12.30 33.21 32.13
C VAL A 246 12.82 32.33 33.30
N LYS A 247 13.16 31.06 33.00
CA LYS A 247 14.39 30.26 33.35
C LYS A 247 14.06 28.76 33.32
N SER A 248 14.66 27.96 32.44
CA SER A 248 16.01 27.35 32.48
C SER A 248 16.18 26.32 33.61
N ASP A 249 17.02 25.32 33.30
CA ASP A 249 17.58 24.25 34.15
C ASP A 249 16.86 22.90 33.91
N ASP A 250 17.40 21.91 33.19
CA ASP A 250 18.66 21.14 33.25
C ASP A 250 18.50 19.79 34.00
N TYR A 251 19.02 18.71 33.37
CA TYR A 251 19.30 17.34 33.86
C TYR A 251 18.07 16.44 34.20
N GLU A 252 18.02 15.11 34.00
CA GLU A 252 18.97 14.00 33.79
C GLU A 252 18.37 13.02 32.75
N ASP A 253 19.09 12.45 31.79
CA ASP A 253 19.96 11.25 31.88
C ASP A 253 19.35 10.09 32.68
N ASP A 254 18.79 9.10 31.96
CA ASP A 254 18.56 7.77 32.52
C ASP A 254 18.94 6.71 31.48
N ILE A 255 20.11 6.14 31.75
CA ILE A 255 20.63 4.88 31.24
C ILE A 255 19.82 3.74 31.88
N LEU A 256 19.47 2.71 31.10
CA LEU A 256 19.26 1.28 31.45
C LEU A 256 18.48 0.64 30.29
N GLU A 257 18.74 -0.56 29.79
CA GLU A 257 19.69 -1.61 30.10
C GLU A 257 19.68 -2.55 28.87
N LYS A 258 20.85 -3.05 28.46
CA LYS A 258 20.95 -4.11 27.46
C LYS A 258 20.50 -5.41 28.11
N GLN A 259 19.53 -6.09 27.52
CA GLN A 259 19.26 -7.49 27.83
C GLN A 259 19.52 -8.32 26.58
N GLU A 260 20.69 -8.96 26.57
CA GLU A 260 21.05 -10.03 25.64
C GLU A 260 20.13 -11.23 25.89
N LEU A 261 19.57 -11.79 24.82
CA LEU A 261 18.85 -13.07 24.84
C LEU A 261 19.68 -14.12 24.11
N SER A 262 19.84 -15.26 24.78
CA SER A 262 20.71 -16.41 24.50
C SER A 262 20.28 -17.27 23.30
N GLU A 263 21.26 -17.98 22.72
CA GLU A 263 21.21 -18.71 21.44
C GLU A 263 20.50 -20.08 21.43
N ASP A 264 19.71 -20.45 22.46
CA ASP A 264 19.18 -21.82 22.58
C ASP A 264 17.71 -22.03 22.17
N ASP A 265 16.98 -21.01 21.71
CA ASP A 265 15.58 -21.15 21.24
C ASP A 265 15.43 -21.37 19.72
N VAL A 266 16.53 -21.57 19.00
CA VAL A 266 16.54 -21.66 17.52
C VAL A 266 16.07 -23.02 16.97
N VAL A 267 15.87 -24.05 17.81
CA VAL A 267 15.72 -25.44 17.32
C VAL A 267 14.27 -25.94 17.22
N VAL A 268 13.25 -25.19 17.66
CA VAL A 268 11.87 -25.73 17.71
C VAL A 268 10.98 -25.31 16.51
N LEU A 269 11.45 -24.40 15.64
CA LEU A 269 10.67 -23.92 14.48
C LEU A 269 11.00 -24.59 13.14
N SER A 270 12.04 -25.43 13.06
CA SER A 270 12.45 -26.10 11.82
C SER A 270 11.59 -27.32 11.44
N ASP A 271 10.79 -27.87 12.36
CA ASP A 271 10.06 -29.12 12.12
C ASP A 271 8.60 -28.95 11.71
N ILE A 272 8.01 -27.75 11.80
CA ILE A 272 6.59 -27.53 11.46
C ILE A 272 6.39 -27.09 9.98
N THR A 273 7.45 -26.68 9.27
CA THR A 273 7.34 -26.23 7.86
C THR A 273 7.55 -27.33 6.82
N ARG A 274 7.76 -28.59 7.24
CA ARG A 274 8.07 -29.70 6.33
C ARG A 274 6.85 -30.48 5.80
N GLU A 275 5.65 -30.23 6.31
CA GLU A 275 4.51 -31.14 6.08
C GLU A 275 3.44 -30.68 5.09
N ASN A 276 3.64 -29.60 4.29
CA ASN A 276 2.59 -29.16 3.35
C ASN A 276 3.01 -28.88 1.90
N LYS A 277 4.14 -29.43 1.44
CA LYS A 277 4.47 -29.46 -0.01
C LYS A 277 3.95 -30.73 -0.66
N GLY A 278 2.63 -30.83 -0.81
CA GLY A 278 1.95 -31.90 -1.52
C GLY A 278 0.92 -31.35 -2.51
N LYS A 279 1.19 -31.58 -3.81
CA LYS A 279 0.32 -31.38 -4.99
C LYS A 279 0.25 -29.97 -5.57
N PHE A 280 1.11 -29.71 -6.57
CA PHE A 280 0.72 -29.13 -7.86
C PHE A 280 1.81 -29.45 -8.89
N ILE A 281 1.70 -30.61 -9.55
CA ILE A 281 2.51 -30.96 -10.72
C ILE A 281 1.68 -30.61 -11.96
N ALA A 282 1.99 -29.48 -12.62
CA ALA A 282 1.43 -29.14 -13.92
C ALA A 282 2.32 -29.70 -15.04
N LYS A 283 1.75 -30.64 -15.79
CA LYS A 283 2.36 -31.40 -16.87
C LYS A 283 2.39 -30.57 -18.16
N TRP A 284 3.58 -30.13 -18.59
CA TRP A 284 3.77 -29.50 -19.90
C TRP A 284 3.94 -30.56 -20.99
N ARG A 285 3.07 -30.51 -22.00
CA ARG A 285 3.08 -31.40 -23.15
C ARG A 285 3.60 -30.61 -24.36
N ARG A 286 4.82 -30.93 -24.82
CA ARG A 286 5.37 -30.42 -26.09
C ARG A 286 4.48 -30.85 -27.25
N ARG A 287 4.15 -29.93 -28.15
CA ARG A 287 3.71 -30.25 -29.51
C ARG A 287 4.86 -29.87 -30.45
N SER A 288 5.30 -30.85 -31.24
CA SER A 288 6.31 -30.70 -32.26
C SER A 288 5.65 -30.70 -33.64
N LYS A 289 6.30 -29.95 -34.54
CA LYS A 289 6.03 -29.70 -35.96
C LYS A 289 4.85 -28.78 -36.28
#